data_AF-A0A9P8KIU3-F1
#
_entry.id   AF-A0A9P8KIU3-F1
#
_cell.length_a   1.000
_cell.length_b   1.000
_cell.length_c   1.000
_cell.angle_alpha   90.00
_cell.angle_beta   90.00
_cell.angle_gamma   90.00
#
_symmetry.space_group_name_H-M   'P 1'
#
loop_
_entity.id
_entity.type
_entity.pdbx_description
1 polymer ?
#
loop_
_entity_poly.entity_id
_entity_poly.type
_entity_poly.pdbx_seq_one_letter_code
_entity_poly.pdbx_strand_id
1 'polypeptide(L)'
;MSRRPLHPGSRKCKSNHTPQLAPLANKTHRTFPQRYPYCSLAPPSPLHNDSNAHTTKFKKLLTPGKIGQILCLGNLTSHSVYTFLRNLAPDLHLVKGDFDISVSPAAAAAPQPTAAYAQPTEQPAIPTALSKVVTHGGLRIGFTHGHTIVPPGDPDSLLIAARQMDVDVLCWGGTCKFEAYEMEGKFFINPGSATGAVSWGADVELDSEGEEVSTPSFVLMDVQGDVLVLYVYQLRKDANGVENVAVEKVSYRKNASS
;
A
#
# COMPACT_ATOMS: atom_id res chain seq x y z
N MET A 1 -2.63 -40.27 17.20
CA MET A 1 -3.30 -39.24 18.01
C MET A 1 -4.13 -38.37 17.10
N SER A 2 -5.45 -38.38 17.32
CA SER A 2 -6.48 -37.84 16.43
C SER A 2 -6.47 -36.30 16.41
N ARG A 3 -6.46 -35.70 15.22
CA ARG A 3 -6.71 -34.26 15.02
C ARG A 3 -8.22 -34.03 15.09
N ARG A 4 -8.68 -33.21 16.04
CA ARG A 4 -10.06 -32.71 16.05
C ARG A 4 -10.15 -31.43 15.21
N PRO A 5 -11.12 -31.31 14.30
CA PRO A 5 -11.39 -30.06 13.61
C PRO A 5 -12.18 -29.11 14.53
N LEU A 6 -11.81 -27.82 14.53
CA LEU A 6 -12.60 -26.76 15.17
C LEU A 6 -13.59 -26.20 14.15
N HIS A 7 -14.88 -26.26 14.48
CA HIS A 7 -15.96 -25.68 13.69
C HIS A 7 -15.98 -24.13 13.76
N PRO A 8 -16.57 -23.47 12.75
CA PRO A 8 -16.51 -22.02 12.58
C PRO A 8 -17.55 -21.33 13.47
N GLY A 9 -17.06 -20.55 14.43
CA GLY A 9 -17.87 -19.75 15.35
C GLY A 9 -17.52 -18.27 15.31
N SER A 10 -17.38 -17.68 14.12
CA SER A 10 -17.17 -16.23 13.99
C SER A 10 -18.49 -15.50 14.18
N ARG A 11 -18.62 -14.80 15.31
CA ARG A 11 -19.72 -13.88 15.59
C ARG A 11 -19.83 -12.85 14.47
N LYS A 12 -20.91 -12.94 13.68
CA LYS A 12 -21.28 -11.96 12.66
C LYS A 12 -21.57 -10.60 13.32
N CYS A 13 -20.74 -9.59 13.05
CA CYS A 13 -21.13 -8.20 13.27
C CYS A 13 -22.08 -7.78 12.14
N LYS A 14 -23.29 -7.36 12.51
CA LYS A 14 -24.33 -6.87 11.60
C LYS A 14 -23.90 -5.52 11.01
N SER A 15 -23.89 -5.40 9.68
CA SER A 15 -23.78 -4.11 9.00
C SER A 15 -25.18 -3.57 8.74
N ASN A 16 -25.42 -2.32 9.14
CA ASN A 16 -26.47 -1.48 8.59
C ASN A 16 -25.97 -0.04 8.67
N HIS A 17 -25.67 0.53 7.50
CA HIS A 17 -25.72 1.94 7.12
C HIS A 17 -24.59 2.30 6.15
N THR A 18 -24.99 2.96 5.07
CA THR A 18 -24.17 3.68 4.10
C THR A 18 -23.17 4.60 4.81
N PRO A 19 -21.84 4.47 4.64
CA PRO A 19 -20.91 5.35 5.32
C PRO A 19 -20.70 6.63 4.51
N GLN A 20 -21.30 7.71 4.98
CA GLN A 20 -20.78 9.06 4.79
C GLN A 20 -19.45 9.18 5.56
N LEU A 21 -18.50 9.99 5.07
CA LEU A 21 -17.24 10.27 5.78
C LEU A 21 -17.51 10.49 7.27
N ALA A 22 -16.78 9.77 8.13
CA ALA A 22 -16.89 9.93 9.58
C ALA A 22 -16.76 11.43 9.95
N PRO A 23 -17.75 12.02 10.64
CA PRO A 23 -17.72 13.45 10.95
C PRO A 23 -16.63 13.74 11.99
N LEU A 24 -15.84 14.80 11.75
CA LEU A 24 -14.91 15.37 12.72
C LEU A 24 -15.69 16.12 13.80
N ALA A 25 -15.55 15.68 15.06
CA ALA A 25 -15.97 16.46 16.20
C ALA A 25 -15.00 17.64 16.41
N ASN A 26 -15.57 18.85 16.46
CA ASN A 26 -14.91 20.10 16.82
C ASN A 26 -14.34 20.04 18.25
N LYS A 27 -13.03 20.23 18.41
CA LYS A 27 -12.43 20.90 19.59
C LYS A 27 -10.96 21.30 19.31
N THR A 28 -10.79 22.59 19.03
CA THR A 28 -9.65 23.46 19.37
C THR A 28 -8.40 22.81 20.01
N HIS A 29 -7.51 22.21 19.21
CA HIS A 29 -6.06 22.44 19.19
C HIS A 29 -5.42 21.54 18.11
N ARG A 30 -4.36 22.04 17.48
CA ARG A 30 -3.72 21.55 16.25
C ARG A 30 -3.18 20.11 16.33
N THR A 31 -3.57 19.27 15.36
CA THR A 31 -2.73 18.40 14.51
C THR A 31 -3.64 17.83 13.43
N PHE A 32 -3.36 18.08 12.15
CA PHE A 32 -4.06 17.39 11.06
C PHE A 32 -3.84 15.88 11.22
N PRO A 33 -4.86 15.03 11.05
CA PRO A 33 -4.65 13.57 11.05
C PRO A 33 -3.67 13.27 9.93
N GLN A 34 -2.49 12.76 10.29
CA GLN A 34 -1.45 12.37 9.35
C GLN A 34 -1.95 11.11 8.66
N ARG A 35 -2.48 11.27 7.44
CA ARG A 35 -3.06 10.18 6.64
C ARG A 35 -2.04 9.72 5.62
N TYR A 36 -1.80 8.40 5.53
CA TYR A 36 -0.75 7.82 4.67
C TYR A 36 -1.33 6.80 3.68
N PRO A 37 -1.64 7.20 2.43
CA PRO A 37 -1.99 6.27 1.36
C PRO A 37 -0.75 5.70 0.72
N TYR A 38 -0.64 4.38 0.59
CA TYR A 38 0.15 3.83 -0.51
C TYR A 38 -0.19 2.40 -0.88
N CYS A 39 0.13 2.04 -2.14
CA CYS A 39 -0.02 0.73 -2.74
C CYS A 39 0.99 0.42 -3.85
N SER A 40 1.38 -0.85 -4.00
CA SER A 40 2.16 -1.34 -5.15
C SER A 40 1.35 -1.22 -6.45
N LEU A 41 1.92 -0.59 -7.47
CA LEU A 41 1.33 -0.50 -8.80
C LEU A 41 2.12 -1.43 -9.73
N ALA A 42 1.91 -2.74 -9.61
CA ALA A 42 2.44 -3.66 -10.61
C ALA A 42 1.92 -3.23 -12.01
N PRO A 43 2.71 -3.41 -13.08
CA PRO A 43 2.34 -2.95 -14.41
C PRO A 43 0.98 -3.56 -14.80
N PRO A 44 0.12 -2.81 -15.52
CA PRO A 44 -1.12 -3.37 -16.02
C PRO A 44 -0.79 -4.59 -16.89
N SER A 45 -1.31 -5.75 -16.50
CA SER A 45 -1.30 -6.94 -17.34
C SER A 45 -1.95 -6.59 -18.68
N PRO A 46 -1.37 -6.93 -19.84
CA PRO A 46 -1.95 -6.62 -21.15
C PRO A 46 -3.30 -7.32 -21.43
N LEU A 47 -3.78 -8.16 -20.50
CA LEU A 47 -5.00 -8.96 -20.63
C LEU A 47 -6.25 -8.32 -20.01
N HIS A 48 -6.14 -7.21 -19.26
CA HIS A 48 -7.31 -6.56 -18.64
C HIS A 48 -7.42 -5.08 -19.01
N ASN A 49 -8.25 -4.79 -20.03
CA ASN A 49 -8.51 -3.46 -20.58
C ASN A 49 -9.32 -2.52 -19.65
N ASP A 50 -9.75 -2.99 -18.48
CA ASP A 50 -10.62 -2.23 -17.54
C ASP A 50 -9.88 -1.48 -16.42
N SER A 51 -8.53 -1.52 -16.43
CA SER A 51 -7.65 -0.90 -15.41
C SER A 51 -7.87 0.61 -15.17
N ASN A 52 -8.53 1.32 -16.09
CA ASN A 52 -8.86 2.75 -15.95
C ASN A 52 -10.12 3.04 -15.12
N ALA A 53 -11.08 2.11 -15.02
CA ALA A 53 -12.33 2.34 -14.29
C ALA A 53 -12.12 2.28 -12.76
N HIS A 54 -11.39 1.27 -12.30
CA HIS A 54 -11.09 0.99 -10.89
C HIS A 54 -10.42 2.19 -10.17
N THR A 55 -9.56 2.92 -10.89
CA THR A 55 -8.82 4.07 -10.34
C THR A 55 -9.70 5.30 -10.10
N THR A 56 -10.88 5.42 -10.73
CA THR A 56 -11.69 6.65 -10.64
C THR A 56 -12.31 6.84 -9.25
N LYS A 57 -12.75 5.74 -8.61
CA LYS A 57 -13.33 5.79 -7.26
C LYS A 57 -12.27 6.14 -6.21
N PHE A 58 -11.07 5.57 -6.32
CA PHE A 58 -9.96 5.87 -5.41
C PHE A 58 -9.39 7.27 -5.60
N LYS A 59 -9.28 7.77 -6.84
CA LYS A 59 -8.85 9.15 -7.13
C LYS A 59 -9.71 10.20 -6.39
N LYS A 60 -11.00 9.94 -6.18
CA LYS A 60 -11.89 10.84 -5.41
C LYS A 60 -11.62 10.84 -3.91
N LEU A 61 -11.01 9.77 -3.38
CA LEU A 61 -10.63 9.65 -1.97
C LEU A 61 -9.25 10.26 -1.72
N LEU A 62 -8.37 10.16 -2.71
CA LEU A 62 -7.02 10.72 -2.73
C LEU A 62 -7.05 12.18 -3.22
N THR A 63 -7.65 13.06 -2.42
CA THR A 63 -7.67 14.50 -2.70
C THR A 63 -6.48 15.23 -2.06
N PRO A 64 -5.77 16.10 -2.80
CA PRO A 64 -4.72 16.95 -2.24
C PRO A 64 -5.17 17.74 -1.00
N GLY A 65 -4.23 17.99 -0.09
CA GLY A 65 -4.48 18.77 1.13
C GLY A 65 -5.09 17.99 2.31
N LYS A 66 -5.48 16.72 2.12
CA LYS A 66 -5.91 15.83 3.23
C LYS A 66 -4.85 14.85 3.70
N ILE A 67 -3.75 14.73 2.97
CA ILE A 67 -2.69 13.75 3.14
C ILE A 67 -1.41 14.51 3.44
N GLY A 68 -0.83 14.28 4.62
CA GLY A 68 0.39 14.96 5.06
C GLY A 68 1.65 14.31 4.50
N GLN A 69 1.67 12.97 4.44
CA GLN A 69 2.82 12.19 3.98
C GLN A 69 2.38 10.91 3.24
N ILE A 70 3.16 10.47 2.26
CA ILE A 70 2.96 9.22 1.50
C ILE A 70 4.18 8.31 1.68
N LEU A 71 3.94 7.02 1.99
CA LEU A 71 4.97 5.98 2.10
C LEU A 71 4.87 4.99 0.93
N CYS A 72 5.55 5.32 -0.17
CA CYS A 72 5.62 4.54 -1.39
C CYS A 72 6.52 3.31 -1.28
N LEU A 73 5.91 2.12 -1.31
CA LEU A 73 6.52 0.79 -1.28
C LEU A 73 7.09 0.34 -2.63
N GLY A 74 7.22 1.21 -3.63
CA GLY A 74 7.84 0.89 -4.92
C GLY A 74 6.86 0.39 -5.99
N ASN A 75 7.43 -0.07 -7.10
CA ASN A 75 6.75 -0.40 -8.35
C ASN A 75 5.98 0.81 -8.90
N LEU A 76 6.66 1.95 -8.92
CA LEU A 76 6.21 3.17 -9.54
C LEU A 76 6.74 3.23 -10.98
N THR A 77 6.15 2.42 -11.85
CA THR A 77 6.63 2.19 -13.22
C THR A 77 6.26 3.28 -14.22
N SER A 78 5.57 4.35 -13.79
CA SER A 78 5.09 5.41 -14.68
C SER A 78 5.33 6.81 -14.11
N HIS A 79 5.83 7.71 -14.96
CA HIS A 79 6.07 9.11 -14.61
C HIS A 79 4.77 9.85 -14.23
N SER A 80 3.65 9.54 -14.88
CA SER A 80 2.36 10.18 -14.58
C SER A 80 1.88 9.84 -13.16
N VAL A 81 2.13 8.61 -12.72
CA VAL A 81 1.83 8.14 -11.37
C VAL A 81 2.73 8.82 -10.34
N TYR A 82 4.04 8.92 -10.61
CA TYR A 82 4.95 9.67 -9.75
C TYR A 82 4.50 11.12 -9.56
N THR A 83 4.20 11.81 -10.65
CA THR A 83 3.72 13.20 -10.62
C THR A 83 2.40 13.32 -9.86
N PHE A 84 1.48 12.36 -10.03
CA PHE A 84 0.25 12.30 -9.25
C PHE A 84 0.53 12.21 -7.74
N LEU A 85 1.37 11.28 -7.29
CA LEU A 85 1.71 11.13 -5.87
C LEU A 85 2.46 12.35 -5.31
N ARG A 86 3.37 12.92 -6.11
CA ARG A 86 4.12 14.12 -5.72
C ARG A 86 3.22 15.32 -5.49
N ASN A 87 2.14 15.45 -6.27
CA ASN A 87 1.13 16.50 -6.15
C ASN A 87 0.09 16.21 -5.06
N LEU A 88 -0.03 14.96 -4.62
CA LEU A 88 -1.02 14.54 -3.64
C LEU A 88 -0.63 14.92 -2.20
N ALA A 89 0.67 14.85 -1.87
CA ALA A 89 1.19 15.15 -0.55
C ALA A 89 2.48 15.99 -0.62
N PRO A 90 2.72 16.89 0.35
CA PRO A 90 3.95 17.67 0.40
C PRO A 90 5.17 16.79 0.68
N ASP A 91 4.99 15.70 1.43
CA ASP A 91 6.04 14.76 1.84
C ASP A 91 5.82 13.37 1.21
N LEU A 92 6.71 12.97 0.31
CA LEU A 92 6.63 11.70 -0.42
C LEU A 92 7.91 10.91 -0.20
N HIS A 93 7.80 9.81 0.54
CA HIS A 93 8.89 8.86 0.68
C HIS A 93 8.67 7.68 -0.25
N LEU A 94 9.69 7.32 -1.02
CA LEU A 94 9.67 6.12 -1.85
C LEU A 94 10.79 5.16 -1.46
N VAL A 95 10.52 3.86 -1.62
CA VAL A 95 11.50 2.77 -1.69
C VAL A 95 11.42 2.08 -3.05
N LYS A 96 12.49 1.38 -3.41
CA LYS A 96 12.63 0.68 -4.69
C LYS A 96 11.81 -0.61 -4.72
N GLY A 97 10.98 -0.76 -5.75
CA GLY A 97 10.39 -2.01 -6.18
C GLY A 97 11.29 -2.78 -7.15
N ASP A 98 10.98 -4.04 -7.37
CA ASP A 98 11.68 -4.93 -8.31
C ASP A 98 11.41 -4.58 -9.78
N PHE A 99 10.24 -4.03 -10.08
CA PHE A 99 9.89 -3.52 -11.41
C PHE A 99 10.26 -2.05 -11.63
N ASP A 100 10.82 -1.37 -10.61
CA ASP A 100 11.34 -0.01 -10.76
C ASP A 100 12.64 -0.04 -11.56
N ILE A 101 12.52 0.16 -12.88
CA ILE A 101 13.66 0.27 -13.78
C ILE A 101 14.49 1.50 -13.41
N SER A 102 15.76 1.28 -13.08
CA SER A 102 16.72 2.38 -12.95
C SER A 102 16.96 2.95 -14.35
N VAL A 103 16.49 4.16 -14.62
CA VAL A 103 16.97 4.95 -15.76
C VAL A 103 18.41 5.32 -15.40
N SER A 104 19.35 4.49 -15.82
CA SER A 104 20.77 4.78 -15.68
C SER A 104 21.08 6.07 -16.45
N PRO A 105 21.79 7.06 -15.87
CA PRO A 105 22.27 8.20 -16.64
C PRO A 105 23.21 7.77 -17.80
N ALA A 106 23.71 6.54 -17.81
CA ALA A 106 24.51 5.99 -18.92
C ALA A 106 23.69 5.53 -20.13
N ALA A 107 22.37 5.34 -20.01
CA ALA A 107 21.53 5.01 -21.17
C ALA A 107 21.30 6.23 -22.10
N ALA A 108 21.73 7.42 -21.69
CA ALA A 108 21.79 8.61 -22.54
C ALA A 108 23.07 8.69 -23.40
N ALA A 109 23.97 7.71 -23.33
CA ALA A 109 25.25 7.72 -24.03
C ALA A 109 25.37 6.58 -25.07
N ALA A 110 24.44 6.55 -26.03
CA ALA A 110 24.75 6.04 -27.36
C ALA A 110 24.35 7.15 -28.36
N PRO A 111 25.27 7.71 -29.16
CA PRO A 111 24.93 8.75 -30.10
C PRO A 111 24.05 8.15 -31.21
N GLN A 112 22.74 8.38 -31.13
CA GLN A 112 21.83 8.20 -32.27
C GLN A 112 21.90 9.47 -33.13
N PRO A 113 22.34 9.38 -34.40
CA PRO A 113 22.48 10.54 -35.26
C PRO A 113 21.14 10.85 -35.95
N THR A 114 20.13 11.33 -35.23
CA THR A 114 19.00 12.07 -35.82
C THR A 114 18.35 12.97 -34.77
N ALA A 115 18.68 14.26 -34.82
CA ALA A 115 18.04 15.31 -34.03
C ALA A 115 16.65 15.65 -34.60
N ALA A 116 15.60 15.55 -33.76
CA ALA A 116 14.32 16.28 -33.96
C ALA A 116 13.40 16.35 -32.72
N TYR A 117 13.69 15.66 -31.60
CA TYR A 117 12.80 15.66 -30.43
C TYR A 117 13.56 15.68 -29.09
N ALA A 118 14.49 16.60 -28.90
CA ALA A 118 15.13 16.80 -27.59
C ALA A 118 14.21 17.64 -26.69
N GLN A 119 13.30 16.99 -25.98
CA GLN A 119 12.58 17.59 -24.85
C GLN A 119 13.47 17.48 -23.60
N PRO A 120 13.60 18.53 -22.77
CA PRO A 120 14.21 18.40 -21.45
C PRO A 120 13.24 17.62 -20.56
N THR A 121 13.30 16.30 -20.58
CA THR A 121 12.53 15.49 -19.64
C THR A 121 13.23 15.55 -18.29
N GLU A 122 12.73 16.37 -17.36
CA GLU A 122 13.01 16.22 -15.93
C GLU A 122 12.52 14.84 -15.47
N GLN A 123 13.34 13.82 -15.72
CA GLN A 123 13.06 12.45 -15.29
C GLN A 123 13.32 12.38 -13.78
N PRO A 124 12.31 11.98 -12.99
CA PRO A 124 12.43 11.95 -11.55
C PRO A 124 13.51 10.94 -11.16
N ALA A 125 14.38 11.33 -10.23
CA ALA A 125 15.38 10.45 -9.67
C ALA A 125 14.68 9.24 -9.04
N ILE A 126 14.84 8.07 -9.66
CA ILE A 126 14.19 6.84 -9.23
C ILE A 126 14.72 6.45 -7.84
N PRO A 127 13.85 6.00 -6.92
CA PRO A 127 14.26 5.62 -5.57
C PRO A 127 15.26 4.46 -5.62
N THR A 128 16.41 4.60 -4.99
CA THR A 128 17.42 3.53 -4.85
C THR A 128 17.36 2.83 -3.51
N ALA A 129 16.74 3.46 -2.50
CA ALA A 129 16.62 2.90 -1.16
C ALA A 129 15.69 1.69 -1.15
N LEU A 130 16.17 0.55 -0.66
CA LEU A 130 15.38 -0.70 -0.53
C LEU A 130 14.44 -0.67 0.68
N SER A 131 14.78 0.12 1.69
CA SER A 131 13.98 0.34 2.87
C SER A 131 14.17 1.75 3.42
N LYS A 132 13.21 2.21 4.21
CA LYS A 132 13.24 3.49 4.93
C LYS A 132 12.52 3.34 6.27
N VAL A 133 12.83 4.24 7.19
CA VAL A 133 12.15 4.36 8.48
C VAL A 133 11.70 5.81 8.66
N VAL A 134 10.46 6.00 9.09
CA VAL A 134 9.93 7.28 9.55
C VAL A 134 9.41 7.13 10.98
N THR A 135 9.36 8.24 11.72
CA THR A 135 8.87 8.26 13.10
C THR A 135 7.67 9.17 13.20
N HIS A 136 6.57 8.65 13.75
CA HIS A 136 5.36 9.41 14.03
C HIS A 136 4.86 9.08 15.42
N GLY A 137 4.66 10.12 16.26
CA GLY A 137 4.38 9.91 17.67
C GLY A 137 5.49 9.08 18.33
N GLY A 138 5.11 8.02 19.03
CA GLY A 138 6.03 7.05 19.64
C GLY A 138 6.29 5.80 18.77
N LEU A 139 5.80 5.79 17.53
CA LEU A 139 5.94 4.68 16.59
C LEU A 139 7.04 4.92 15.57
N ARG A 140 7.95 3.95 15.45
CA ARG A 140 8.86 3.82 14.31
C ARG A 140 8.22 2.94 13.24
N ILE A 141 8.07 3.49 12.04
CA ILE A 141 7.42 2.84 10.91
C ILE A 141 8.47 2.59 9.85
N GLY A 142 8.84 1.32 9.69
CA GLY A 142 9.72 0.85 8.62
C GLY A 142 8.91 0.48 7.40
N PHE A 143 9.49 0.66 6.22
CA PHE A 143 8.84 0.25 4.99
C PHE A 143 9.80 -0.20 3.90
N THR A 144 9.38 -1.20 3.13
CA THR A 144 10.15 -1.85 2.06
C THR A 144 9.20 -2.45 1.01
N HIS A 145 9.67 -2.71 -0.21
CA HIS A 145 8.87 -3.45 -1.21
C HIS A 145 8.73 -4.94 -0.88
N GLY A 146 9.65 -5.52 -0.11
CA GLY A 146 9.60 -6.94 0.27
C GLY A 146 10.26 -7.92 -0.70
N HIS A 147 10.61 -7.50 -1.93
CA HIS A 147 11.32 -8.35 -2.91
C HIS A 147 12.72 -8.82 -2.45
N THR A 148 13.28 -8.19 -1.42
CA THR A 148 14.56 -8.57 -0.81
C THR A 148 14.39 -9.50 0.40
N ILE A 149 13.15 -9.80 0.80
CA ILE A 149 12.83 -10.65 1.95
C ILE A 149 12.61 -12.07 1.44
N VAL A 150 13.30 -13.04 2.05
CA VAL A 150 13.30 -14.44 1.62
C VAL A 150 13.06 -15.35 2.83
N PRO A 151 12.00 -16.17 2.81
CA PRO A 151 11.00 -16.29 1.75
C PRO A 151 10.07 -15.07 1.63
N PRO A 152 9.57 -14.74 0.42
CA PRO A 152 8.63 -13.64 0.25
C PRO A 152 7.32 -13.86 1.02
N GLY A 153 6.85 -12.83 1.72
CA GLY A 153 5.60 -12.87 2.50
C GLY A 153 5.64 -13.76 3.76
N ASP A 154 6.78 -14.39 4.06
CA ASP A 154 6.92 -15.23 5.25
C ASP A 154 6.91 -14.38 6.54
N PRO A 155 6.01 -14.66 7.50
CA PRO A 155 5.90 -13.87 8.74
C PRO A 155 7.20 -13.80 9.54
N ASP A 156 7.93 -14.90 9.67
CA ASP A 156 9.18 -14.94 10.43
C ASP A 156 10.28 -14.10 9.78
N SER A 157 10.38 -14.15 8.45
CA SER A 157 11.31 -13.33 7.67
C SER A 157 10.96 -11.84 7.75
N LEU A 158 9.67 -11.50 7.71
CA LEU A 158 9.20 -10.12 7.91
C LEU A 158 9.52 -9.61 9.33
N LEU A 159 9.36 -10.46 10.35
CA LEU A 159 9.71 -10.12 11.72
C LEU A 159 11.21 -9.89 11.91
N ILE A 160 12.06 -10.70 11.28
CA ILE A 160 13.50 -10.47 11.26
C ILE A 160 13.81 -9.10 10.64
N ALA A 161 13.20 -8.77 9.49
CA ALA A 161 13.40 -7.47 8.85
C ALA A 161 12.94 -6.30 9.76
N ALA A 162 11.77 -6.44 10.41
CA ALA A 162 11.26 -5.43 11.33
C ALA A 162 12.17 -5.22 12.55
N ARG A 163 12.79 -6.29 13.07
CA ARG A 163 13.78 -6.22 14.14
C ARG A 163 15.09 -5.57 13.66
N GLN A 164 15.57 -5.91 12.47
CA GLN A 164 16.78 -5.32 11.89
C GLN A 164 16.64 -3.81 11.66
N MET A 165 15.46 -3.35 11.24
CA MET A 165 15.16 -1.93 11.08
C MET A 165 14.82 -1.23 12.41
N ASP A 166 14.64 -1.99 13.47
CA ASP A 166 14.23 -1.54 14.80
C ASP A 166 12.93 -0.71 14.73
N VAL A 167 11.87 -1.32 14.18
CA VAL A 167 10.58 -0.65 13.94
C VAL A 167 9.44 -1.31 14.71
N ASP A 168 8.45 -0.52 15.08
CA ASP A 168 7.22 -0.98 15.73
C ASP A 168 6.19 -1.44 14.69
N VAL A 169 6.22 -0.80 13.52
CA VAL A 169 5.33 -1.09 12.39
C VAL A 169 6.17 -1.34 11.14
N LEU A 170 5.90 -2.42 10.41
CA LEU A 170 6.51 -2.72 9.12
C LEU A 170 5.46 -2.68 8.01
N CYS A 171 5.57 -1.70 7.11
CA CYS A 171 4.83 -1.68 5.85
C CYS A 171 5.62 -2.41 4.75
N TRP A 172 5.02 -3.38 4.09
CA TRP A 172 5.69 -4.20 3.08
C TRP A 172 4.80 -4.45 1.85
N GLY A 173 5.39 -4.82 0.71
CA GLY A 173 4.69 -4.93 -0.57
C GLY A 173 5.01 -6.21 -1.34
N GLY A 174 4.92 -6.16 -2.67
CA GLY A 174 5.29 -7.26 -3.57
C GLY A 174 4.19 -8.28 -3.85
N THR A 175 3.39 -8.67 -2.86
CA THR A 175 2.34 -9.71 -3.05
C THR A 175 1.05 -9.19 -3.68
N CYS A 176 0.89 -7.87 -3.81
CA CYS A 176 -0.34 -7.21 -4.29
C CYS A 176 -1.62 -7.56 -3.50
N LYS A 177 -1.51 -8.23 -2.35
CA LYS A 177 -2.62 -8.62 -1.47
C LYS A 177 -2.60 -7.80 -0.19
N PHE A 178 -3.76 -7.29 0.22
CA PHE A 178 -3.88 -6.60 1.49
C PHE A 178 -3.71 -7.58 2.66
N GLU A 179 -2.84 -7.23 3.61
CA GLU A 179 -2.64 -7.96 4.86
C GLU A 179 -2.40 -6.99 6.01
N ALA A 180 -2.94 -7.28 7.19
CA ALA A 180 -2.62 -6.54 8.40
C ALA A 180 -2.70 -7.46 9.61
N TYR A 181 -1.61 -7.58 10.36
CA TYR A 181 -1.54 -8.48 11.51
C TYR A 181 -0.53 -8.00 12.54
N GLU A 182 -0.71 -8.44 13.79
CA GLU A 182 0.25 -8.24 14.87
C GLU A 182 1.03 -9.53 15.11
N MET A 183 2.34 -9.41 15.28
CA MET A 183 3.20 -10.54 15.66
C MET A 183 4.32 -10.06 16.56
N GLU A 184 4.46 -10.70 17.72
CA GLU A 184 5.44 -10.35 18.76
C GLU A 184 5.49 -8.85 19.12
N GLY A 185 4.33 -8.22 19.25
CA GLY A 185 4.22 -6.82 19.62
C GLY A 185 4.69 -5.84 18.52
N LYS A 186 4.84 -6.32 17.29
CA LYS A 186 5.03 -5.48 16.09
C LYS A 186 3.81 -5.60 15.17
N PHE A 187 3.55 -4.55 14.41
CA PHE A 187 2.43 -4.51 13.47
C PHE A 187 2.91 -4.55 12.02
N PHE A 188 2.33 -5.45 11.22
CA PHE A 188 2.71 -5.66 9.83
C PHE A 188 1.55 -5.22 8.94
N ILE A 189 1.86 -4.45 7.89
CA ILE A 189 0.88 -3.91 6.96
C ILE A 189 1.36 -4.15 5.53
N ASN A 190 0.59 -4.90 4.75
CA ASN A 190 0.67 -4.89 3.30
C ASN A 190 -0.56 -4.18 2.74
N PRO A 191 -0.42 -3.06 2.04
CA PRO A 191 -1.57 -2.33 1.54
C PRO A 191 -2.22 -2.96 0.30
N GLY A 192 -1.60 -3.98 -0.32
CA GLY A 192 -2.03 -4.61 -1.57
C GLY A 192 -1.64 -3.81 -2.82
N SER A 193 -2.52 -3.77 -3.82
CA SER A 193 -2.34 -2.97 -5.05
C SER A 193 -3.48 -1.96 -5.29
N ALA A 194 -3.17 -0.68 -5.55
CA ALA A 194 -4.19 0.38 -5.69
C ALA A 194 -4.88 0.36 -7.04
N THR A 195 -4.26 -0.30 -8.02
CA THR A 195 -4.83 -0.54 -9.34
C THR A 195 -5.47 -1.91 -9.46
N GLY A 196 -5.35 -2.79 -8.46
CA GLY A 196 -5.71 -4.19 -8.61
C GLY A 196 -4.76 -4.92 -9.56
N ALA A 197 -3.46 -4.60 -9.51
CA ALA A 197 -2.49 -5.38 -10.27
C ALA A 197 -2.46 -6.83 -9.76
N VAL A 198 -2.23 -7.78 -10.67
CA VAL A 198 -2.20 -9.20 -10.36
C VAL A 198 -1.00 -9.54 -9.48
N SER A 199 -1.21 -10.48 -8.55
CA SER A 199 -0.13 -11.07 -7.77
C SER A 199 0.56 -12.15 -8.58
N TRP A 200 1.90 -12.13 -8.63
CA TRP A 200 2.70 -13.18 -9.27
C TRP A 200 3.01 -14.35 -8.32
N GLY A 201 2.30 -14.45 -7.19
CA GLY A 201 2.49 -15.47 -6.15
C GLY A 201 1.60 -16.71 -6.34
N ALA A 202 1.89 -17.79 -5.62
CA ALA A 202 1.15 -19.06 -5.71
C ALA A 202 -0.29 -18.98 -5.16
N ASP A 203 -0.62 -17.95 -4.38
CA ASP A 203 -1.91 -17.75 -3.72
C ASP A 203 -2.86 -16.84 -4.52
N VAL A 204 -2.98 -17.11 -5.82
CA VAL A 204 -3.92 -16.36 -6.68
C VAL A 204 -5.35 -16.77 -6.33
N GLU A 205 -6.16 -15.80 -5.91
CA GLU A 205 -7.60 -16.03 -5.72
C GLU A 205 -8.26 -16.09 -7.10
N LEU A 206 -8.94 -17.20 -7.39
CA LEU A 206 -9.71 -17.36 -8.61
C LEU A 206 -11.19 -17.09 -8.31
N ASP A 207 -11.88 -16.41 -9.21
CA ASP A 207 -13.34 -16.27 -9.13
C ASP A 207 -14.06 -17.57 -9.55
N SER A 208 -15.39 -17.47 -9.63
CA SER A 208 -16.26 -18.59 -10.00
C SER A 208 -16.04 -19.05 -11.45
N GLU A 209 -15.37 -18.24 -12.27
CA GLU A 209 -15.06 -18.49 -13.68
C GLU A 209 -13.59 -18.91 -13.87
N GLY A 210 -12.81 -18.97 -12.78
CA GLY A 210 -11.40 -19.37 -12.82
C GLY A 210 -10.46 -18.22 -13.18
N GLU A 211 -10.92 -16.96 -13.11
CA GLU A 211 -10.13 -15.77 -13.42
C GLU A 211 -9.47 -15.19 -12.17
N GLU A 212 -8.27 -14.62 -12.33
CA GLU A 212 -7.51 -14.04 -11.22
C GLU A 212 -8.22 -12.79 -10.65
N VAL A 213 -8.58 -12.86 -9.38
CA VAL A 213 -9.20 -11.74 -8.66
C VAL A 213 -8.13 -10.98 -7.90
N SER A 214 -7.79 -9.81 -8.42
CA SER A 214 -7.09 -8.79 -7.64
C SER A 214 -8.09 -7.76 -7.13
N THR A 215 -8.13 -7.55 -5.82
CA THR A 215 -8.97 -6.51 -5.20
C THR A 215 -8.14 -5.24 -5.04
N PRO A 216 -8.46 -4.14 -5.76
CA PRO A 216 -7.76 -2.89 -5.55
C PRO A 216 -7.90 -2.44 -4.10
N SER A 217 -6.79 -2.10 -3.46
CA SER A 217 -6.77 -1.67 -2.07
C SER A 217 -5.80 -0.54 -1.83
N PHE A 218 -5.94 0.16 -0.71
CA PHE A 218 -4.89 0.99 -0.11
C PHE A 218 -5.25 1.21 1.35
N VAL A 219 -4.31 1.71 2.14
CA VAL A 219 -4.55 2.02 3.55
C VAL A 219 -4.40 3.51 3.82
N LEU A 220 -5.07 4.03 4.83
CA LEU A 220 -4.71 5.29 5.48
C LEU A 220 -4.36 4.98 6.93
N MET A 221 -3.17 5.35 7.38
CA MET A 221 -2.84 5.29 8.80
C MET A 221 -3.17 6.64 9.46
N ASP A 222 -3.53 6.63 10.74
CA ASP A 222 -3.63 7.80 11.60
C ASP A 222 -2.89 7.47 12.90
N VAL A 223 -1.84 8.23 13.21
CA VAL A 223 -0.92 7.94 14.31
C VAL A 223 -1.06 9.01 15.38
N GLN A 224 -1.36 8.56 16.61
CA GLN A 224 -1.55 9.42 17.78
C GLN A 224 -0.81 8.83 18.98
N GLY A 225 0.36 9.41 19.29
CA GLY A 225 1.25 8.85 20.31
C GLY A 225 1.69 7.44 19.94
N ASP A 226 1.31 6.46 20.76
CA ASP A 226 1.63 5.03 20.59
C ASP A 226 0.51 4.23 19.92
N VAL A 227 -0.54 4.90 19.42
CA VAL A 227 -1.70 4.28 18.78
C VAL A 227 -1.68 4.56 17.28
N LEU A 228 -1.86 3.50 16.50
CA LEU A 228 -2.08 3.55 15.06
C LEU A 228 -3.50 3.08 14.75
N VAL A 229 -4.24 3.88 14.00
CA VAL A 229 -5.53 3.50 13.41
C VAL A 229 -5.34 3.34 11.91
N LEU A 230 -5.60 2.14 11.41
CA LEU A 230 -5.52 1.78 10.00
C LEU A 230 -6.92 1.77 9.39
N TYR A 231 -7.13 2.56 8.35
CA TYR A 231 -8.33 2.52 7.52
C TYR A 231 -7.97 1.83 6.21
N VAL A 232 -8.57 0.66 5.96
CA VAL A 232 -8.31 -0.15 4.78
C VAL A 232 -9.42 0.13 3.78
N TYR A 233 -9.07 0.63 2.61
CA TYR A 233 -9.98 0.86 1.51
C TYR A 233 -9.81 -0.27 0.51
N GLN A 234 -10.90 -0.95 0.16
CA GLN A 234 -10.91 -2.01 -0.84
C GLN A 234 -12.04 -1.75 -1.84
N LEU A 235 -11.76 -1.97 -3.13
CA LEU A 235 -12.77 -1.90 -4.17
C LEU A 235 -13.31 -3.31 -4.44
N ARG A 236 -14.47 -3.63 -3.85
CA ARG A 236 -15.08 -4.97 -3.96
C ARG A 236 -16.19 -4.95 -5.01
N LYS A 237 -16.24 -5.99 -5.84
CA LYS A 237 -17.37 -6.26 -6.76
C LYS A 237 -18.48 -6.98 -5.99
N ASP A 238 -19.72 -6.55 -6.19
CA ASP A 238 -20.88 -7.31 -5.73
C ASP A 238 -21.24 -8.43 -6.72
N ALA A 239 -22.28 -9.20 -6.39
CA ALA A 239 -22.75 -10.30 -7.24
C ALA A 239 -23.24 -9.86 -8.63
N ASN A 240 -23.49 -8.56 -8.83
CA ASN A 240 -23.90 -7.99 -10.11
C ASN A 240 -22.72 -7.33 -10.85
N GLY A 241 -21.50 -7.50 -10.36
CA GLY A 241 -20.29 -6.87 -10.92
C GLY A 241 -20.15 -5.38 -10.60
N VAL A 242 -21.02 -4.81 -9.76
CA VAL A 242 -20.94 -3.39 -9.39
C VAL A 242 -19.91 -3.20 -8.30
N GLU A 243 -18.96 -2.32 -8.56
CA GLU A 243 -17.88 -2.06 -7.60
C GLU A 243 -18.31 -1.11 -6.50
N ASN A 244 -17.96 -1.41 -5.27
CA ASN A 244 -18.20 -0.56 -4.12
C ASN A 244 -16.94 -0.42 -3.26
N VAL A 245 -16.74 0.77 -2.69
CA VAL A 245 -15.64 1.00 -1.77
C VAL A 245 -16.04 0.47 -0.40
N ALA A 246 -15.41 -0.63 0.02
CA ALA A 246 -15.46 -1.13 1.38
C ALA A 246 -14.38 -0.45 2.22
N VAL A 247 -14.72 -0.10 3.47
CA VAL A 247 -13.77 0.47 4.42
C VAL A 247 -13.77 -0.37 5.69
N GLU A 248 -12.59 -0.86 6.06
CA GLU A 248 -12.36 -1.60 7.30
C GLU A 248 -11.44 -0.79 8.21
N LYS A 249 -11.63 -0.92 9.53
CA LYS A 249 -10.84 -0.21 10.54
C LYS A 249 -10.12 -1.21 11.43
N VAL A 250 -8.80 -1.09 11.50
CA VAL A 250 -7.94 -1.87 12.39
C VAL A 250 -7.20 -0.90 13.32
N SER A 251 -6.91 -1.31 14.56
CA SER A 251 -6.15 -0.49 15.49
C SER A 251 -5.01 -1.28 16.09
N TYR A 252 -3.84 -0.66 16.18
CA TYR A 252 -2.66 -1.17 16.85
C TYR A 252 -2.25 -0.19 17.95
N ARG A 253 -1.76 -0.73 19.07
CA ARG A 253 -1.19 0.05 20.16
C ARG A 253 0.14 -0.58 20.52
N LYS A 254 1.21 0.22 20.48
CA LYS A 254 2.51 -0.19 21.00
C LYS A 254 2.40 -0.40 22.50
N ASN A 255 2.71 -1.60 22.96
CA ASN A 255 2.78 -1.92 24.38
C ASN A 255 4.10 -1.37 24.94
N ALA A 256 4.06 -0.79 26.13
CA ALA A 256 5.29 -0.41 26.83
C ALA A 256 6.08 -1.69 27.12
N SER A 257 7.35 -1.74 26.72
CA SER A 257 8.27 -2.80 27.11
C SER A 257 8.34 -2.83 28.64
N SER A 258 7.86 -3.92 29.23
CA SER A 258 7.99 -4.21 30.68
C SER A 258 9.42 -4.60 31.02
#